data_AF-A0A925GNU1-F1
#
_entry.id   AF-A0A925GNU1-F1
#
_cell.length_a   1.000
_cell.length_b   1.000
_cell.length_c   1.000
_cell.angle_alpha   90.00
_cell.angle_beta   90.00
_cell.angle_gamma   90.00
#
_symmetry.space_group_name_H-M   'P 1'
#
loop_
_entity.id
_entity.type
_entity.pdbx_description
1 polymer ?
#
loop_
_entity_poly.entity_id
_entity_poly.type
_entity_poly.pdbx_seq_one_letter_code
_entity_poly.pdbx_strand_id
1 'polypeptide(L)'
;MRTFRQLNNLTGWLVFAVAAAVYTRTVEPTASFWDCGEFIAAAYKLQVPHPPGAPLFLLIYRLFSFLALGDPQQVAYWMNIASALCSAFTVLFLFLTIVLLGRKMTGASGNPPTAAQTVGLLGAGVVGALSYAFSDSFWFSATEAEVYAMSSLFTAFVVWAALRWERLEDPNAAGRWLILIAYVMGLSIGVHLLNLVTVPALALLFYFKQYRRPTFGGGLLALAIGGCLIFGVMLGVRIVLPTVAGEFELVAVNTLGMPFGSGIGVFAVLFLAALVYGIRHSIRQRKVWLNTALLGFAFVLIGYSSYTLAVVRSNHNPPINENQPDDVLSLVYYLGLKQYPSRPLLYGPHFTAPYAGQERGAPIYVKGKDAYEVADYDRTIRYDPRHLTLLPRIYSQDRGNPDAYRQILGLPEGKKPTMADNLRFLFGHQLGHMYGRYFMWNFAGRESDAEGAGWLASL
;
A
#
# COMPACT_ATOMS: atom_id res chain seq x y z
N MET A 1 -17.17 40.12 -1.37
CA MET A 1 -16.38 39.27 -2.30
C MET A 1 -15.93 38.03 -1.57
N ARG A 2 -15.96 36.83 -2.20
CA ARG A 2 -15.50 35.59 -1.55
C ARG A 2 -13.97 35.60 -1.40
N THR A 3 -13.45 35.09 -0.29
CA THR A 3 -12.00 34.95 -0.08
C THR A 3 -11.44 33.80 -0.94
N PHE A 4 -10.14 33.83 -1.25
CA PHE A 4 -9.47 32.73 -1.95
C PHE A 4 -9.73 31.36 -1.29
N ARG A 5 -9.72 31.31 0.05
CA ARG A 5 -10.00 30.08 0.81
C ARG A 5 -11.41 29.55 0.55
N GLN A 6 -12.41 30.44 0.50
CA GLN A 6 -13.79 30.06 0.21
C GLN A 6 -13.92 29.56 -1.23
N LEU A 7 -13.30 30.24 -2.20
CA LEU A 7 -13.31 29.83 -3.60
C LEU A 7 -12.61 28.47 -3.77
N ASN A 8 -11.42 28.30 -3.20
CA ASN A 8 -10.68 27.04 -3.23
C ASN A 8 -11.49 25.88 -2.67
N ASN A 9 -12.13 26.06 -1.51
CA ASN A 9 -12.94 25.01 -0.91
C ASN A 9 -14.17 24.69 -1.77
N LEU A 10 -14.85 25.70 -2.29
CA LEU A 10 -16.02 25.50 -3.15
C LEU A 10 -15.64 24.80 -4.45
N THR A 11 -14.57 25.24 -5.12
CA THR A 11 -14.09 24.61 -6.37
C THR A 11 -13.67 23.17 -6.11
N GLY A 12 -13.00 22.88 -5.00
CA GLY A 12 -12.68 21.52 -4.61
C GLY A 12 -13.92 20.64 -4.47
N TRP A 13 -14.92 21.10 -3.70
CA TRP A 13 -16.18 20.36 -3.56
C TRP A 13 -16.98 20.24 -4.85
N LEU A 14 -16.88 21.20 -5.76
CA LEU A 14 -17.46 21.10 -7.11
C LEU A 14 -16.77 20.01 -7.92
N VAL A 15 -15.43 19.96 -7.91
CA VAL A 15 -14.65 18.91 -8.57
C VAL A 15 -14.98 17.53 -7.98
N PHE A 16 -15.09 17.42 -6.65
CA PHE A 16 -15.60 16.23 -5.98
C PHE A 16 -16.98 15.82 -6.51
N ALA A 17 -17.92 16.76 -6.56
CA ALA A 17 -19.29 16.49 -6.99
C ALA A 17 -19.34 16.02 -8.45
N VAL A 18 -18.51 16.60 -9.34
CA VAL A 18 -18.37 16.14 -10.72
C VAL A 18 -17.85 14.70 -10.77
N ALA A 19 -16.73 14.40 -10.09
CA ALA A 19 -16.15 13.06 -10.07
C ALA A 19 -17.12 12.03 -9.47
N ALA A 20 -17.74 12.33 -8.33
CA ALA A 20 -18.72 11.47 -7.69
C ALA A 20 -19.93 11.21 -8.62
N ALA A 21 -20.44 12.25 -9.27
CA ALA A 21 -21.59 12.15 -10.17
C ALA A 21 -21.27 11.35 -11.45
N VAL A 22 -20.02 11.35 -11.90
CA VAL A 22 -19.55 10.51 -13.02
C VAL A 22 -19.42 9.07 -12.56
N TYR A 23 -18.60 8.81 -11.54
CA TYR A 23 -18.32 7.44 -11.10
C TYR A 23 -19.54 6.69 -10.58
N THR A 24 -20.44 7.35 -9.87
CA THR A 24 -21.69 6.71 -9.39
C THR A 24 -22.64 6.34 -10.51
N ARG A 25 -22.56 7.00 -11.68
CA ARG A 25 -23.37 6.68 -12.86
C ARG A 25 -22.74 5.62 -13.76
N THR A 26 -21.43 5.44 -13.67
CA THR A 26 -20.69 4.43 -14.44
C THR A 26 -20.22 3.27 -13.56
N VAL A 27 -20.73 3.19 -12.34
CA VAL A 27 -20.36 2.13 -11.40
C VAL A 27 -20.81 0.78 -11.94
N GLU A 28 -20.02 -0.26 -11.70
CA GLU A 28 -20.45 -1.62 -12.03
C GLU A 28 -21.72 -1.96 -11.23
N PRO A 29 -22.80 -2.45 -11.88
CA PRO A 29 -24.05 -2.76 -11.18
C PRO A 29 -23.92 -4.01 -10.31
N THR A 30 -22.92 -4.86 -10.58
CA THR A 30 -22.68 -6.14 -9.91
C THR A 30 -21.19 -6.32 -9.62
N ALA A 31 -20.75 -7.53 -9.25
CA ALA A 31 -19.33 -7.82 -9.09
C ALA A 31 -18.64 -7.81 -10.47
N SER A 32 -17.52 -7.09 -10.58
CA SER A 32 -16.67 -7.12 -11.76
C SER A 32 -15.74 -8.35 -11.75
N PHE A 33 -14.94 -8.49 -12.81
CA PHE A 33 -13.95 -9.56 -12.95
C PHE A 33 -12.83 -9.42 -11.90
N TRP A 34 -12.05 -10.49 -11.68
CA TRP A 34 -10.92 -10.53 -10.74
C TRP A 34 -11.33 -10.61 -9.26
N ASP A 35 -10.65 -9.86 -8.39
CA ASP A 35 -10.76 -9.97 -6.93
C ASP A 35 -12.05 -9.32 -6.36
N CYS A 36 -12.74 -8.49 -7.14
CA CYS A 36 -13.91 -7.73 -6.69
C CYS A 36 -15.03 -8.62 -6.15
N GLY A 37 -15.32 -9.75 -6.79
CA GLY A 37 -16.34 -10.69 -6.32
C GLY A 37 -16.01 -11.30 -4.95
N GLU A 38 -14.74 -11.64 -4.73
CA GLU A 38 -14.27 -12.13 -3.44
C GLU A 38 -14.33 -11.04 -2.38
N PHE A 39 -13.81 -9.84 -2.66
CA PHE A 39 -13.83 -8.72 -1.73
C PHE A 39 -15.25 -8.29 -1.34
N ILE A 40 -16.20 -8.28 -2.28
CA ILE A 40 -17.61 -8.01 -2.00
C ILE A 40 -18.19 -9.08 -1.06
N ALA A 41 -17.97 -10.36 -1.37
CA ALA A 41 -18.46 -11.48 -0.57
C ALA A 41 -17.82 -11.51 0.84
N ALA A 42 -16.53 -11.21 0.92
CA ALA A 42 -15.79 -11.13 2.16
C ALA A 42 -16.25 -9.94 2.99
N ALA A 43 -16.36 -8.73 2.42
CA ALA A 43 -16.81 -7.54 3.13
C ALA A 43 -18.25 -7.71 3.64
N TYR A 44 -19.14 -8.33 2.86
CA TYR A 44 -20.56 -8.48 3.23
C TYR A 44 -20.74 -9.33 4.49
N LYS A 45 -19.85 -10.28 4.77
CA LYS A 45 -19.91 -11.09 5.99
C LYS A 45 -18.68 -10.93 6.88
N LEU A 46 -17.84 -9.92 6.63
CA LEU A 46 -16.53 -9.73 7.27
C LEU A 46 -15.73 -11.05 7.31
N GLN A 47 -15.48 -11.66 6.17
CA GLN A 47 -14.75 -12.93 6.05
C GLN A 47 -13.24 -12.67 5.91
N VAL A 48 -12.45 -13.71 5.65
CA VAL A 48 -10.98 -13.59 5.48
C VAL A 48 -10.61 -13.92 4.03
N PRO A 49 -10.46 -12.89 3.17
CA PRO A 49 -10.11 -13.09 1.77
C PRO A 49 -8.62 -13.39 1.60
N HIS A 50 -8.16 -13.50 0.36
CA HIS A 50 -6.76 -13.75 0.05
C HIS A 50 -5.79 -12.77 0.74
N PRO A 51 -4.58 -13.20 1.11
CA PRO A 51 -3.65 -12.34 1.84
C PRO A 51 -3.15 -11.15 1.01
N PRO A 52 -3.01 -9.95 1.60
CA PRO A 52 -3.02 -9.69 3.05
C PRO A 52 -4.40 -9.32 3.63
N GLY A 53 -5.51 -9.52 2.93
CA GLY A 53 -6.84 -9.50 3.53
C GLY A 53 -7.58 -8.17 3.61
N ALA A 54 -6.86 -7.05 3.51
CA ALA A 54 -7.43 -5.69 3.49
C ALA A 54 -8.53 -5.42 4.55
N PRO A 55 -8.28 -5.70 5.85
CA PRO A 55 -9.32 -5.70 6.88
C PRO A 55 -10.04 -4.35 7.07
N LEU A 56 -9.34 -3.22 6.93
CA LEU A 56 -9.96 -1.90 7.02
C LEU A 56 -10.89 -1.66 5.83
N PHE A 57 -10.49 -2.09 4.64
CA PHE A 57 -11.35 -2.04 3.46
C PHE A 57 -12.64 -2.84 3.71
N LEU A 58 -12.54 -4.07 4.23
CA LEU A 58 -13.72 -4.89 4.56
C LEU A 58 -14.65 -4.21 5.56
N LEU A 59 -14.09 -3.60 6.61
CA LEU A 59 -14.87 -2.89 7.63
C LEU A 59 -15.65 -1.71 7.03
N ILE A 60 -15.01 -0.90 6.20
CA ILE A 60 -15.67 0.25 5.58
C ILE A 60 -16.71 -0.20 4.55
N TYR A 61 -16.39 -1.17 3.69
CA TYR A 61 -17.30 -1.65 2.65
C TYR A 61 -18.50 -2.40 3.25
N ARG A 62 -18.32 -3.04 4.41
CA ARG A 62 -19.43 -3.58 5.20
C ARG A 62 -20.45 -2.51 5.57
N LEU A 63 -20.03 -1.28 5.91
CA LEU A 63 -20.96 -0.19 6.23
C LEU A 63 -21.83 0.17 5.03
N PHE A 64 -21.26 0.19 3.83
CA PHE A 64 -21.99 0.45 2.59
C PHE A 64 -22.98 -0.66 2.26
N SER A 65 -22.68 -1.91 2.59
CA SER A 65 -23.62 -3.02 2.41
C SER A 65 -24.94 -2.84 3.18
N PHE A 66 -24.97 -2.05 4.27
CA PHE A 66 -26.21 -1.76 4.99
C PHE A 66 -27.17 -0.87 4.21
N LEU A 67 -26.68 -0.10 3.23
CA LEU A 67 -27.51 0.72 2.34
C LEU A 67 -28.32 -0.12 1.35
N ALA A 68 -28.00 -1.42 1.23
CA ALA A 68 -28.82 -2.38 0.49
C ALA A 68 -30.15 -2.71 1.19
N LEU A 69 -30.36 -2.23 2.43
CA LEU A 69 -31.61 -2.39 3.20
C LEU A 69 -32.12 -3.85 3.28
N GLY A 70 -31.19 -4.81 3.29
CA GLY A 70 -31.48 -6.24 3.38
C GLY A 70 -31.60 -6.97 2.04
N ASP A 71 -31.53 -6.28 0.89
CA ASP A 71 -31.51 -6.91 -0.43
C ASP A 71 -30.08 -7.34 -0.84
N PRO A 72 -29.76 -8.64 -0.90
CA PRO A 72 -28.43 -9.10 -1.27
C PRO A 72 -28.02 -8.73 -2.70
N GLN A 73 -28.99 -8.51 -3.61
CA GLN A 73 -28.69 -8.15 -5.00
C GLN A 73 -28.13 -6.72 -5.12
N GLN A 74 -28.40 -5.85 -4.14
CA GLN A 74 -27.93 -4.47 -4.12
C GLN A 74 -26.58 -4.29 -3.41
N VAL A 75 -26.05 -5.34 -2.76
CA VAL A 75 -24.82 -5.25 -1.96
C VAL A 75 -23.62 -4.86 -2.83
N ALA A 76 -23.45 -5.52 -3.98
CA ALA A 76 -22.35 -5.24 -4.90
C ALA A 76 -22.39 -3.77 -5.38
N TYR A 77 -23.57 -3.30 -5.81
CA TYR A 77 -23.78 -1.91 -6.21
C TYR A 77 -23.34 -0.92 -5.13
N TRP A 78 -23.83 -1.06 -3.90
CA TRP A 78 -23.48 -0.14 -2.82
C TRP A 78 -21.99 -0.19 -2.41
N MET A 79 -21.36 -1.35 -2.54
CA MET A 79 -19.91 -1.48 -2.35
C MET A 79 -19.11 -0.81 -3.46
N ASN A 80 -19.53 -0.94 -4.71
CA ASN A 80 -18.90 -0.21 -5.81
C ASN A 80 -19.12 1.32 -5.67
N ILE A 81 -20.26 1.76 -5.11
CA ILE A 81 -20.49 3.17 -4.75
C ILE A 81 -19.47 3.65 -3.69
N ALA A 82 -19.05 2.78 -2.76
CA ALA A 82 -17.99 3.12 -1.80
C ALA A 82 -16.68 3.45 -2.52
N SER A 83 -16.29 2.66 -3.54
CA SER A 83 -15.14 2.94 -4.40
C SER A 83 -15.30 4.27 -5.14
N ALA A 84 -16.46 4.51 -5.76
CA ALA A 84 -16.75 5.73 -6.48
C ALA A 84 -16.57 6.99 -5.60
N LEU A 85 -17.04 6.93 -4.36
CA LEU A 85 -16.87 8.02 -3.39
C LEU A 85 -15.41 8.16 -2.93
N CYS A 86 -14.71 7.05 -2.65
CA CYS A 86 -13.30 7.09 -2.30
C CYS A 86 -12.47 7.77 -3.42
N SER A 87 -12.72 7.39 -4.67
CA SER A 87 -12.08 7.99 -5.85
C SER A 87 -12.46 9.46 -6.04
N ALA A 88 -13.72 9.85 -5.81
CA ALA A 88 -14.10 11.26 -5.85
C ALA A 88 -13.36 12.10 -4.79
N PHE A 89 -13.18 11.57 -3.58
CA PHE A 89 -12.36 12.22 -2.55
C PHE A 89 -10.87 12.27 -2.95
N THR A 90 -10.34 11.25 -3.63
CA THR A 90 -8.99 11.29 -4.20
C THR A 90 -8.84 12.49 -5.14
N VAL A 91 -9.80 12.70 -6.05
CA VAL A 91 -9.80 13.83 -6.99
C VAL A 91 -9.87 15.18 -6.25
N LEU A 92 -10.67 15.27 -5.18
CA LEU A 92 -10.70 16.45 -4.30
C LEU A 92 -9.32 16.76 -3.68
N PHE A 93 -8.66 15.76 -3.09
CA PHE A 93 -7.35 15.97 -2.47
C PHE A 93 -6.25 16.23 -3.49
N LEU A 94 -6.36 15.66 -4.69
CA LEU A 94 -5.47 15.98 -5.80
C LEU A 94 -5.64 17.44 -6.23
N PHE A 95 -6.87 17.92 -6.39
CA PHE A 95 -7.15 19.35 -6.65
C PHE A 95 -6.49 20.24 -5.59
N LEU A 96 -6.71 19.94 -4.31
CA LEU A 96 -6.14 20.72 -3.20
C LEU A 96 -4.60 20.68 -3.20
N THR A 97 -4.02 19.54 -3.55
CA THR A 97 -2.57 19.34 -3.67
C THR A 97 -1.99 20.21 -4.79
N ILE A 98 -2.58 20.18 -5.98
CA ILE A 98 -2.15 20.99 -7.13
C ILE A 98 -2.22 22.49 -6.77
N VAL A 99 -3.30 22.94 -6.14
CA VAL A 99 -3.43 24.34 -5.72
C VAL A 99 -2.37 24.72 -4.68
N LEU A 100 -2.06 23.84 -3.71
CA LEU A 100 -1.01 24.09 -2.72
C LEU A 100 0.38 24.22 -3.36
N LEU A 101 0.70 23.34 -4.31
CA LEU A 101 1.95 23.39 -5.07
C LEU A 101 2.03 24.65 -5.94
N GLY A 102 0.97 24.97 -6.69
CA GLY A 102 0.90 26.18 -7.50
C GLY A 102 1.10 27.46 -6.66
N ARG A 103 0.54 27.51 -5.45
CA ARG A 103 0.76 28.63 -4.53
C ARG A 103 2.21 28.77 -4.11
N LYS A 104 2.93 27.65 -3.95
CA LYS A 104 4.36 27.65 -3.63
C LYS A 104 5.19 28.16 -4.81
N MET A 105 4.88 27.73 -6.02
CA MET A 105 5.57 28.16 -7.24
C MET A 105 5.37 29.65 -7.55
N THR A 106 4.19 30.19 -7.26
CA THR A 106 3.84 31.60 -7.54
C THR A 106 4.26 32.57 -6.43
N GLY A 107 4.91 32.10 -5.36
CA GLY A 107 5.29 32.95 -4.22
C GLY A 107 4.11 33.46 -3.38
N ALA A 108 2.87 33.06 -3.69
CA ALA A 108 1.64 33.44 -2.97
C ALA A 108 1.45 32.65 -1.66
N SER A 109 2.55 32.28 -0.99
CA SER A 109 2.54 31.44 0.21
C SER A 109 2.13 32.23 1.47
N GLY A 110 2.49 33.52 1.54
CA GLY A 110 2.20 34.40 2.69
C GLY A 110 1.07 35.42 2.48
N ASN A 111 0.81 35.84 1.23
CA ASN A 111 -0.21 36.83 0.90
C ASN A 111 -1.41 36.20 0.18
N PRO A 112 -2.61 36.83 0.25
CA PRO A 112 -3.72 36.46 -0.62
C PRO A 112 -3.30 36.57 -2.09
N PRO A 113 -3.56 35.56 -2.93
CA PRO A 113 -3.27 35.65 -4.36
C PRO A 113 -4.09 36.76 -5.02
N THR A 114 -3.53 37.37 -6.08
CA THR A 114 -4.28 38.31 -6.92
C THR A 114 -5.46 37.63 -7.61
N ALA A 115 -6.37 38.39 -8.23
CA ALA A 115 -7.48 37.80 -8.98
C ALA A 115 -6.99 36.88 -10.12
N ALA A 116 -5.98 37.32 -10.89
CA ALA A 116 -5.38 36.53 -11.96
C ALA A 116 -4.70 35.25 -11.43
N GLN A 117 -3.96 35.35 -10.32
CA GLN A 117 -3.36 34.17 -9.67
C GLN A 117 -4.44 33.23 -9.13
N THR A 118 -5.53 33.75 -8.58
CA THR A 118 -6.65 32.94 -8.08
C THR A 118 -7.24 32.12 -9.22
N VAL A 119 -7.55 32.74 -10.36
CA VAL A 119 -8.07 32.04 -11.54
C VAL A 119 -7.08 31.00 -12.05
N GLY A 120 -5.79 31.36 -12.19
CA GLY A 120 -4.76 30.44 -12.65
C GLY A 120 -4.55 29.23 -11.72
N LEU A 121 -4.53 29.45 -10.40
CA LEU A 121 -4.36 28.38 -9.40
C LEU A 121 -5.56 27.42 -9.39
N LEU A 122 -6.79 27.96 -9.36
CA LEU A 122 -8.00 27.14 -9.36
C LEU A 122 -8.16 26.42 -10.69
N GLY A 123 -7.89 27.08 -11.81
CA GLY A 123 -7.91 26.49 -13.15
C GLY A 123 -6.93 25.33 -13.30
N ALA A 124 -5.67 25.53 -12.88
CA ALA A 124 -4.66 24.46 -12.89
C ALA A 124 -5.08 23.27 -12.01
N GLY A 125 -5.64 23.54 -10.83
CA GLY A 125 -6.20 22.51 -9.95
C GLY A 125 -7.32 21.72 -10.61
N VAL A 126 -8.30 22.42 -11.22
CA VAL A 126 -9.45 21.79 -11.89
C VAL A 126 -8.98 20.92 -13.06
N VAL A 127 -8.14 21.47 -13.95
CA VAL A 127 -7.64 20.74 -15.13
C VAL A 127 -6.86 19.51 -14.69
N GLY A 128 -5.87 19.65 -13.79
CA GLY A 128 -5.05 18.52 -13.39
C GLY A 128 -5.82 17.43 -12.63
N ALA A 129 -6.75 17.82 -11.75
CA ALA A 129 -7.56 16.85 -11.01
C ALA A 129 -8.56 16.12 -11.91
N LEU A 130 -9.24 16.83 -12.81
CA LEU A 130 -10.18 16.20 -13.74
C LEU A 130 -9.47 15.37 -14.82
N SER A 131 -8.31 15.78 -15.31
CA SER A 131 -7.49 14.94 -16.20
C SER A 131 -7.17 13.58 -15.57
N TYR A 132 -6.86 13.54 -14.27
CA TYR A 132 -6.69 12.29 -13.55
C TYR A 132 -8.02 11.55 -13.34
N ALA A 133 -9.09 12.27 -13.02
CA ALA A 133 -10.41 11.67 -12.84
C ALA A 133 -10.89 10.91 -14.08
N PHE A 134 -10.54 11.41 -15.27
CA PHE A 134 -10.90 10.83 -16.55
C PHE A 134 -9.79 9.95 -17.15
N SER A 135 -8.75 9.58 -16.38
CA SER A 135 -7.73 8.66 -16.85
C SER A 135 -8.22 7.22 -16.75
N ASP A 136 -7.90 6.41 -17.76
CA ASP A 136 -8.44 5.06 -17.96
C ASP A 136 -8.27 4.16 -16.72
N SER A 137 -7.04 4.00 -16.23
CA SER A 137 -6.75 3.09 -15.12
C SER A 137 -7.37 3.56 -13.80
N PHE A 138 -7.46 4.88 -13.59
CA PHE A 138 -8.05 5.43 -12.38
C PHE A 138 -9.57 5.32 -12.40
N TRP A 139 -10.20 5.62 -13.54
CA TRP A 139 -11.65 5.45 -13.71
C TRP A 139 -12.03 3.99 -13.52
N PHE A 140 -11.35 3.06 -14.17
CA PHE A 140 -11.59 1.62 -14.02
C PHE A 140 -11.61 1.20 -12.55
N SER A 141 -10.60 1.61 -11.77
CA SER A 141 -10.53 1.32 -10.32
C SER A 141 -11.61 2.06 -9.51
N ALA A 142 -12.14 3.18 -9.98
CA ALA A 142 -13.15 3.97 -9.29
C ALA A 142 -14.55 3.35 -9.34
N THR A 143 -14.81 2.46 -10.31
CA THR A 143 -16.15 1.91 -10.59
C THR A 143 -16.37 0.51 -10.03
N GLU A 144 -15.36 -0.09 -9.40
CA GLU A 144 -15.41 -1.45 -8.85
C GLU A 144 -14.90 -1.54 -7.40
N ALA A 145 -15.40 -2.51 -6.65
CA ALA A 145 -15.07 -2.74 -5.24
C ALA A 145 -13.71 -3.42 -5.07
N GLU A 146 -12.64 -2.72 -5.46
CA GLU A 146 -11.26 -3.11 -5.20
C GLU A 146 -10.55 -2.14 -4.21
N VAL A 147 -9.47 -2.59 -3.57
CA VAL A 147 -8.68 -1.83 -2.60
C VAL A 147 -8.02 -0.58 -3.18
N TYR A 148 -7.88 -0.49 -4.51
CA TYR A 148 -7.18 0.61 -5.19
C TYR A 148 -7.86 1.97 -5.01
N ALA A 149 -9.20 2.03 -5.00
CA ALA A 149 -9.93 3.29 -4.80
C ALA A 149 -9.63 3.91 -3.42
N MET A 150 -9.71 3.10 -2.37
CA MET A 150 -9.42 3.52 -1.00
C MET A 150 -7.91 3.76 -0.76
N SER A 151 -7.05 2.96 -1.38
CA SER A 151 -5.60 3.14 -1.38
C SER A 151 -5.20 4.50 -1.99
N SER A 152 -5.83 4.86 -3.11
CA SER A 152 -5.63 6.15 -3.79
C SER A 152 -6.10 7.32 -2.92
N LEU A 153 -7.23 7.16 -2.21
CA LEU A 153 -7.73 8.17 -1.27
C LEU A 153 -6.72 8.44 -0.16
N PHE A 154 -6.20 7.40 0.49
CA PHE A 154 -5.21 7.57 1.55
C PHE A 154 -3.92 8.20 1.02
N THR A 155 -3.47 7.79 -0.16
CA THR A 155 -2.29 8.37 -0.83
C THR A 155 -2.48 9.87 -1.09
N ALA A 156 -3.60 10.26 -1.72
CA ALA A 156 -3.89 11.65 -2.01
C ALA A 156 -4.07 12.49 -0.74
N PHE A 157 -4.74 11.95 0.28
CA PHE A 157 -4.88 12.60 1.58
C PHE A 157 -3.52 12.82 2.25
N VAL A 158 -2.66 11.81 2.30
CA VAL A 158 -1.34 11.88 2.95
C VAL A 158 -0.45 12.91 2.27
N VAL A 159 -0.40 12.93 0.94
CA VAL A 159 0.37 13.93 0.17
C VAL A 159 -0.18 15.33 0.44
N TRP A 160 -1.50 15.51 0.39
CA TRP A 160 -2.13 16.79 0.73
C TRP A 160 -1.81 17.22 2.17
N ALA A 161 -1.97 16.32 3.14
CA ALA A 161 -1.71 16.54 4.56
C ALA A 161 -0.24 16.91 4.82
N ALA A 162 0.71 16.28 4.13
CA ALA A 162 2.12 16.61 4.20
C ALA A 162 2.42 18.03 3.69
N LEU A 163 1.80 18.45 2.58
CA LEU A 163 1.90 19.83 2.10
C LEU A 163 1.20 20.84 3.01
N ARG A 164 0.10 20.44 3.68
CA ARG A 164 -0.54 21.26 4.70
C ARG A 164 0.37 21.45 5.92
N TRP A 165 0.99 20.36 6.39
CA TRP A 165 1.98 20.35 7.46
C TRP A 165 3.18 21.24 7.14
N GLU A 166 3.68 21.18 5.90
CA GLU A 166 4.84 21.95 5.46
C GLU A 166 4.61 23.47 5.56
N ARG A 167 3.37 23.92 5.47
CA ARG A 167 3.00 25.35 5.56
C ARG A 167 2.73 25.86 6.97
N LEU A 168 2.65 24.99 7.96
CA LEU A 168 2.40 25.40 9.34
C LEU A 168 3.69 25.86 10.01
N GLU A 169 3.67 27.06 10.57
CA GLU A 169 4.78 27.63 11.35
C GLU A 169 4.65 27.29 12.84
N ASP A 170 3.42 27.17 13.36
CA ASP A 170 3.17 26.71 14.73
C ASP A 170 3.64 25.25 14.91
N PRO A 171 4.65 24.99 15.74
CA PRO A 171 5.17 23.64 15.96
C PRO A 171 4.12 22.68 16.53
N ASN A 172 3.17 23.17 17.34
CA ASN A 172 2.14 22.33 17.95
C ASN A 172 1.14 21.85 16.90
N ALA A 173 0.62 22.76 16.07
CA ALA A 173 -0.23 22.41 14.95
C ALA A 173 0.51 21.48 13.98
N ALA A 174 1.77 21.78 13.63
CA ALA A 174 2.58 20.94 12.77
C ALA A 174 2.76 19.51 13.34
N GLY A 175 3.05 19.38 14.63
CA GLY A 175 3.15 18.09 15.30
C GLY A 175 1.89 17.23 15.15
N ARG A 176 0.70 17.82 15.34
CA ARG A 176 -0.59 17.10 15.18
C ARG A 176 -0.79 16.55 13.78
N TRP A 177 -0.37 17.27 12.74
CA TRP A 177 -0.45 16.78 11.36
C TRP A 177 0.49 15.60 11.10
N LEU A 178 1.69 15.58 11.69
CA LEU A 178 2.59 14.42 11.58
C LEU A 178 1.98 13.17 12.21
N ILE A 179 1.31 13.32 13.37
CA ILE A 179 0.60 12.21 14.01
C ILE A 179 -0.58 11.74 13.16
N LEU A 180 -1.34 12.65 12.57
CA LEU A 180 -2.44 12.32 11.66
C LEU A 180 -1.94 11.57 10.41
N ILE A 181 -0.84 12.02 9.82
CA ILE A 181 -0.21 11.35 8.68
C ILE A 181 0.21 9.93 9.07
N ALA A 182 0.87 9.78 10.23
CA ALA A 182 1.28 8.47 10.74
C ALA A 182 0.08 7.54 10.99
N TYR A 183 -1.01 8.07 11.54
CA TYR A 183 -2.25 7.31 11.74
C TYR A 183 -2.86 6.82 10.43
N VAL A 184 -2.99 7.71 9.44
CA VAL A 184 -3.54 7.35 8.13
C VAL A 184 -2.62 6.39 7.38
N MET A 185 -1.30 6.52 7.54
CA MET A 185 -0.35 5.52 7.06
C MET A 185 -0.59 4.16 7.71
N GLY A 186 -0.79 4.09 9.04
CA GLY A 186 -1.14 2.85 9.73
C GLY A 186 -2.44 2.23 9.22
N LEU A 187 -3.49 3.04 9.07
CA LEU A 187 -4.78 2.61 8.52
C LEU A 187 -4.64 2.05 7.11
N SER A 188 -3.83 2.69 6.27
CA SER A 188 -3.63 2.24 4.88
C SER A 188 -3.00 0.86 4.78
N ILE A 189 -2.24 0.40 5.78
CA ILE A 189 -1.71 -0.98 5.81
C ILE A 189 -2.87 -1.99 5.83
N GLY A 190 -3.98 -1.66 6.49
CA GLY A 190 -5.21 -2.44 6.51
C GLY A 190 -6.04 -2.36 5.22
N VAL A 191 -5.55 -1.68 4.19
CA VAL A 191 -6.17 -1.60 2.85
C VAL A 191 -5.19 -2.12 1.82
N HIS A 192 -4.08 -1.39 1.62
CA HIS A 192 -3.05 -1.72 0.65
C HIS A 192 -1.73 -1.00 0.99
N LEU A 193 -0.60 -1.66 0.75
CA LEU A 193 0.73 -1.13 1.12
C LEU A 193 1.23 0.03 0.25
N LEU A 194 0.51 0.36 -0.82
CA LEU A 194 0.93 1.35 -1.83
C LEU A 194 1.17 2.73 -1.21
N ASN A 195 0.36 3.13 -0.23
CA ASN A 195 0.49 4.43 0.41
C ASN A 195 1.88 4.64 1.09
N LEU A 196 2.58 3.56 1.48
CA LEU A 196 3.93 3.66 2.05
C LEU A 196 4.94 4.23 1.04
N VAL A 197 4.69 4.12 -0.28
CA VAL A 197 5.58 4.70 -1.29
C VAL A 197 5.63 6.23 -1.26
N THR A 198 4.73 6.89 -0.52
CA THR A 198 4.77 8.33 -0.29
C THR A 198 5.86 8.75 0.70
N VAL A 199 6.33 7.84 1.57
CA VAL A 199 7.28 8.13 2.66
C VAL A 199 8.58 8.81 2.16
N PRO A 200 9.23 8.41 1.05
CA PRO A 200 10.42 9.09 0.54
C PRO A 200 10.15 10.53 0.12
N ALA A 201 9.00 10.80 -0.51
CA ALA A 201 8.60 12.16 -0.86
C ALA A 201 8.33 13.00 0.40
N LEU A 202 7.72 12.41 1.43
CA LEU A 202 7.51 13.06 2.73
C LEU A 202 8.83 13.34 3.46
N ALA A 203 9.80 12.43 3.38
CA ALA A 203 11.14 12.65 3.94
C ALA A 203 11.86 13.82 3.25
N LEU A 204 11.72 13.96 1.93
CA LEU A 204 12.20 15.13 1.20
C LEU A 204 11.48 16.41 1.63
N LEU A 205 10.15 16.40 1.73
CA LEU A 205 9.38 17.56 2.22
C LEU A 205 9.83 17.97 3.62
N PHE A 206 10.08 17.00 4.50
CA PHE A 206 10.59 17.23 5.84
C PHE A 206 11.98 17.87 5.82
N TYR A 207 12.90 17.31 5.02
CA TYR A 207 14.25 17.84 4.85
C TYR A 207 14.22 19.29 4.33
N PHE A 208 13.46 19.56 3.28
CA PHE A 208 13.38 20.90 2.70
C PHE A 208 12.70 21.93 3.62
N LYS A 209 11.78 21.50 4.49
CA LYS A 209 11.19 22.39 5.51
C LYS A 209 12.20 22.72 6.61
N GLN A 210 12.98 21.74 7.06
CA GLN A 210 13.84 21.88 8.24
C GLN A 210 15.16 22.60 7.95
N TYR A 211 15.69 22.47 6.73
CA TYR A 211 17.01 22.99 6.37
C TYR A 211 16.92 24.19 5.42
N ARG A 212 17.39 25.36 5.87
CA ARG A 212 17.38 26.61 5.07
C ARG A 212 18.25 26.57 3.81
N ARG A 213 19.28 25.71 3.78
CA ARG A 213 20.20 25.53 2.65
C ARG A 213 20.27 24.04 2.32
N PRO A 214 19.28 23.51 1.58
CA PRO A 214 19.29 22.10 1.21
C PRO A 214 20.42 21.82 0.22
N THR A 215 21.06 20.66 0.36
CA THR A 215 22.10 20.19 -0.54
C THR A 215 21.61 18.95 -1.29
N PHE A 216 22.18 18.69 -2.46
CA PHE A 216 21.86 17.49 -3.23
C PHE A 216 22.13 16.21 -2.41
N GLY A 217 23.28 16.13 -1.73
CA GLY A 217 23.62 15.00 -0.86
C GLY A 217 22.67 14.82 0.32
N GLY A 218 22.21 15.92 0.93
CA GLY A 218 21.20 15.85 2.00
C GLY A 218 19.83 15.38 1.49
N GLY A 219 19.44 15.77 0.28
CA GLY A 219 18.25 15.24 -0.39
C GLY A 219 18.33 13.73 -0.66
N LEU A 220 19.48 13.25 -1.15
CA LEU A 220 19.72 11.81 -1.33
C LEU A 220 19.67 11.05 -0.01
N LEU A 221 20.25 11.59 1.06
CA LEU A 221 20.18 10.98 2.39
C LEU A 221 18.74 10.94 2.91
N ALA A 222 17.96 12.00 2.71
CA ALA A 222 16.55 12.04 3.10
C ALA A 222 15.72 10.98 2.35
N LEU A 223 15.96 10.81 1.04
CA LEU A 223 15.35 9.73 0.26
C LEU A 223 15.75 8.35 0.77
N ALA A 224 17.02 8.13 1.08
CA ALA A 224 17.51 6.86 1.62
C ALA A 224 16.87 6.55 2.99
N ILE A 225 16.79 7.53 3.89
CA ILE A 225 16.08 7.41 5.17
C ILE A 225 14.60 7.08 4.94
N GLY A 226 13.94 7.78 4.02
CA GLY A 226 12.55 7.51 3.65
C GLY A 226 12.36 6.09 3.11
N GLY A 227 13.27 5.59 2.28
CA GLY A 227 13.29 4.21 1.81
C GLY A 227 13.45 3.21 2.96
N CYS A 228 14.40 3.43 3.87
CA CYS A 228 14.56 2.61 5.06
C CYS A 228 13.32 2.62 5.96
N LEU A 229 12.63 3.76 6.07
CA LEU A 229 11.37 3.85 6.83
C LEU A 229 10.25 3.02 6.18
N ILE A 230 10.17 2.96 4.85
CA ILE A 230 9.24 2.03 4.15
C ILE A 230 9.52 0.60 4.61
N PHE A 231 10.77 0.14 4.53
CA PHE A 231 11.13 -1.22 4.95
C PHE A 231 10.87 -1.43 6.44
N GLY A 232 11.14 -0.43 7.29
CA GLY A 232 10.86 -0.48 8.71
C GLY A 232 9.37 -0.66 9.02
N VAL A 233 8.47 -0.01 8.28
CA VAL A 233 7.02 -0.20 8.46
C VAL A 233 6.56 -1.51 7.80
N MET A 234 6.93 -1.74 6.54
CA MET A 234 6.48 -2.87 5.73
C MET A 234 6.98 -4.23 6.25
N LEU A 235 8.22 -4.31 6.75
CA LEU A 235 8.77 -5.53 7.35
C LEU A 235 8.61 -5.51 8.86
N GLY A 236 8.95 -4.39 9.52
CA GLY A 236 8.94 -4.30 10.97
C GLY A 236 7.54 -4.44 11.57
N VAL A 237 6.59 -3.58 11.17
CA VAL A 237 5.23 -3.57 11.74
C VAL A 237 4.42 -4.76 11.25
N ARG A 238 4.45 -5.04 9.94
CA ARG A 238 3.61 -6.08 9.33
C ARG A 238 4.10 -7.50 9.65
N ILE A 239 5.40 -7.74 9.63
CA ILE A 239 5.96 -9.11 9.70
C ILE A 239 6.69 -9.35 11.02
N VAL A 240 7.74 -8.57 11.30
CA VAL A 240 8.63 -8.81 12.45
C VAL A 240 7.86 -8.72 13.77
N LEU A 241 7.00 -7.71 13.93
CA LEU A 241 6.27 -7.52 15.18
C LEU A 241 5.35 -8.73 15.51
N PRO A 242 4.50 -9.22 14.58
CA PRO A 242 3.79 -10.49 14.79
C PRO A 242 4.71 -11.71 14.95
N THR A 243 5.83 -11.79 14.22
CA THR A 243 6.79 -12.91 14.37
C THR A 243 7.35 -12.99 15.78
N VAL A 244 7.80 -11.85 16.35
CA VAL A 244 8.33 -11.81 17.71
C VAL A 244 7.23 -12.17 18.72
N ALA A 245 5.99 -11.71 18.51
CA ALA A 245 4.86 -12.15 19.34
C ALA A 245 4.64 -13.68 19.26
N GLY A 246 4.80 -14.26 18.07
CA GLY A 246 4.76 -15.71 17.85
C GLY A 246 5.89 -16.48 18.52
N GLU A 247 7.10 -15.94 18.57
CA GLU A 247 8.23 -16.53 19.30
C GLU A 247 7.96 -16.56 20.81
N PHE A 248 7.43 -15.48 21.38
CA PHE A 248 6.98 -15.45 22.78
C PHE A 248 5.88 -16.49 23.04
N GLU A 249 4.94 -16.62 22.11
CA GLU A 249 3.86 -17.60 22.17
C GLU A 249 4.37 -19.04 22.19
N LEU A 250 5.30 -19.38 21.29
CA LEU A 250 5.93 -20.70 21.25
C LEU A 250 6.67 -21.02 22.55
N VAL A 251 7.43 -20.07 23.11
CA VAL A 251 8.12 -20.29 24.38
C VAL A 251 7.13 -20.49 25.53
N ALA A 252 6.09 -19.67 25.62
CA ALA A 252 5.11 -19.76 26.70
C ALA A 252 4.33 -21.08 26.66
N VAL A 253 3.84 -21.47 25.47
CA VAL A 253 3.02 -22.68 25.33
C VAL A 253 3.87 -23.94 25.31
N ASN A 254 4.85 -24.03 24.41
CA ASN A 254 5.57 -25.29 24.18
C ASN A 254 6.67 -25.54 25.22
N THR A 255 7.30 -24.50 25.77
CA THR A 255 8.40 -24.66 26.74
C THR A 255 7.92 -24.53 28.18
N LEU A 256 7.03 -23.57 28.47
CA LEU A 256 6.56 -23.30 29.83
C LEU A 256 5.21 -23.99 30.16
N GLY A 257 4.55 -24.61 29.18
CA GLY A 257 3.27 -25.30 29.38
C GLY A 257 2.11 -24.36 29.72
N MET A 258 2.21 -23.08 29.35
CA MET A 258 1.17 -22.09 29.61
C MET A 258 0.02 -22.22 28.58
N PRO A 259 -1.19 -21.72 28.91
CA PRO A 259 -2.30 -21.71 27.96
C PRO A 259 -1.99 -20.88 26.69
N PHE A 260 -2.62 -21.24 25.57
CA PHE A 260 -2.57 -20.45 24.33
C PHE A 260 -2.95 -18.97 24.56
N GLY A 261 -2.22 -18.08 23.89
CA GLY A 261 -2.33 -16.62 23.98
C GLY A 261 -1.51 -16.00 25.11
N SER A 262 -0.93 -16.80 26.01
CA SER A 262 -0.16 -16.30 27.15
C SER A 262 1.12 -15.56 26.72
N GLY A 263 1.84 -16.09 25.72
CA GLY A 263 3.07 -15.45 25.23
C GLY A 263 2.77 -14.16 24.48
N ILE A 264 1.69 -14.13 23.68
CA ILE A 264 1.19 -12.90 23.05
C ILE A 264 0.87 -11.84 24.12
N GLY A 265 0.19 -12.24 25.21
CA GLY A 265 -0.15 -11.35 26.31
C GLY A 265 1.08 -10.75 26.99
N VAL A 266 2.09 -11.58 27.30
CA VAL A 266 3.36 -11.13 27.88
C VAL A 266 4.07 -10.17 26.94
N PHE A 267 4.18 -10.53 25.66
CA PHE A 267 4.79 -9.66 24.64
C PHE A 267 4.08 -8.31 24.55
N ALA A 268 2.75 -8.29 24.48
CA ALA A 268 1.96 -7.07 24.40
C ALA A 268 2.18 -6.16 25.61
N VAL A 269 2.19 -6.71 26.83
CA VAL A 269 2.45 -5.93 28.06
C VAL A 269 3.85 -5.34 28.05
N LEU A 270 4.89 -6.13 27.75
CA LEU A 270 6.27 -5.65 27.72
C LEU A 270 6.47 -4.59 26.63
N PHE A 271 5.92 -4.83 25.44
CA PHE A 271 6.02 -3.92 24.31
C PHE A 271 5.31 -2.59 24.60
N LEU A 272 4.08 -2.63 25.10
CA LEU A 272 3.33 -1.42 25.47
C LEU A 272 4.00 -0.68 26.64
N ALA A 273 4.52 -1.38 27.65
CA ALA A 273 5.26 -0.78 28.74
C ALA A 273 6.51 -0.06 28.24
N ALA A 274 7.27 -0.67 27.32
CA ALA A 274 8.44 -0.07 26.69
C ALA A 274 8.06 1.17 25.85
N LEU A 275 6.99 1.10 25.07
CA LEU A 275 6.49 2.23 24.27
C LEU A 275 6.03 3.40 25.17
N VAL A 276 5.24 3.12 26.20
CA VAL A 276 4.78 4.12 27.18
C VAL A 276 5.94 4.72 27.94
N TYR A 277 6.91 3.90 28.36
CA TYR A 277 8.14 4.37 28.99
C TYR A 277 8.92 5.29 28.06
N GLY A 278 9.12 4.90 26.79
CA GLY A 278 9.79 5.71 25.78
C GLY A 278 9.11 7.07 25.57
N ILE A 279 7.78 7.08 25.46
CA ILE A 279 6.99 8.31 25.33
C ILE A 279 7.17 9.18 26.58
N ARG A 280 7.01 8.63 27.79
CA ARG A 280 7.21 9.39 29.04
C ARG A 280 8.64 9.91 29.18
N HIS A 281 9.63 9.11 28.81
CA HIS A 281 11.04 9.50 28.82
C HIS A 281 11.28 10.66 27.83
N SER A 282 10.74 10.58 26.62
CA SER A 282 10.86 11.65 25.62
C SER A 282 10.25 12.98 26.10
N ILE A 283 9.13 12.93 26.84
CA ILE A 283 8.50 14.11 27.45
C ILE A 283 9.38 14.68 28.56
N ARG A 284 9.83 13.84 29.51
CA ARG A 284 10.68 14.26 30.64
C ARG A 284 11.98 14.89 30.18
N GLN A 285 12.59 14.35 29.14
CA GLN A 285 13.83 14.84 28.55
C GLN A 285 13.62 15.95 27.49
N ARG A 286 12.38 16.39 27.27
CA ARG A 286 12.01 17.41 26.26
C ARG A 286 12.51 17.09 24.84
N LYS A 287 12.62 15.80 24.48
CA LYS A 287 13.05 15.33 23.16
C LYS A 287 11.86 15.31 22.19
N VAL A 288 11.52 16.47 21.64
CA VAL A 288 10.33 16.67 20.77
C VAL A 288 10.29 15.69 19.61
N TRP A 289 11.37 15.54 18.84
CA TRP A 289 11.39 14.64 17.68
C TRP A 289 11.25 13.16 18.05
N LEU A 290 11.86 12.74 19.17
CA LEU A 290 11.68 11.39 19.68
C LEU A 290 10.24 11.17 20.12
N ASN A 291 9.62 12.15 20.79
CA ASN A 291 8.23 12.08 21.20
C ASN A 291 7.29 11.96 19.99
N THR A 292 7.45 12.82 18.99
CA THR A 292 6.66 12.78 17.75
C THR A 292 6.85 11.46 17.01
N ALA A 293 8.07 10.92 16.93
CA ALA A 293 8.32 9.63 16.31
C ALA A 293 7.65 8.47 17.05
N LEU A 294 7.74 8.43 18.39
CA LEU A 294 7.11 7.39 19.20
C LEU A 294 5.58 7.48 19.20
N LEU A 295 5.02 8.69 19.22
CA LEU A 295 3.57 8.89 19.05
C LEU A 295 3.15 8.51 17.63
N GLY A 296 3.89 8.92 16.61
CA GLY A 296 3.61 8.52 15.23
C GLY A 296 3.61 7.01 15.08
N PHE A 297 4.60 6.32 15.63
CA PHE A 297 4.66 4.86 15.68
C PHE A 297 3.46 4.25 16.42
N ALA A 298 3.08 4.79 17.58
CA ALA A 298 1.88 4.34 18.29
C ALA A 298 0.61 4.46 17.43
N PHE A 299 0.44 5.56 16.70
CA PHE A 299 -0.71 5.74 15.82
C PHE A 299 -0.65 4.85 14.56
N VAL A 300 0.54 4.53 14.04
CA VAL A 300 0.70 3.50 13.01
C VAL A 300 0.17 2.16 13.53
N LEU A 301 0.53 1.77 14.77
CA LEU A 301 0.05 0.53 15.39
C LEU A 301 -1.46 0.53 15.62
N ILE A 302 -2.05 1.67 16.01
CA ILE A 302 -3.52 1.80 16.13
C ILE A 302 -4.18 1.60 14.76
N GLY A 303 -3.62 2.12 13.67
CA GLY A 303 -4.16 1.84 12.34
C GLY A 303 -3.99 0.37 11.92
N TYR A 304 -2.81 -0.20 12.22
CA TYR A 304 -2.48 -1.59 11.94
C TYR A 304 -3.33 -2.60 12.74
N SER A 305 -3.91 -2.19 13.88
CA SER A 305 -4.74 -3.08 14.69
C SER A 305 -6.02 -3.56 13.96
N SER A 306 -6.37 -2.98 12.81
CA SER A 306 -7.42 -3.50 11.93
C SER A 306 -7.19 -4.97 11.54
N TYR A 307 -5.94 -5.44 11.46
CA TYR A 307 -5.59 -6.84 11.20
C TYR A 307 -6.05 -7.84 12.27
N THR A 308 -6.43 -7.37 13.46
CA THR A 308 -7.10 -8.22 14.44
C THR A 308 -8.42 -8.79 13.91
N LEU A 309 -9.06 -8.13 12.93
CA LEU A 309 -10.25 -8.64 12.26
C LEU A 309 -10.00 -10.02 11.63
N ALA A 310 -8.87 -10.20 10.95
CA ALA A 310 -8.55 -11.46 10.27
C ALA A 310 -8.52 -12.61 11.28
N VAL A 311 -7.82 -12.44 12.41
CA VAL A 311 -7.73 -13.44 13.48
C VAL A 311 -9.09 -13.71 14.11
N VAL A 312 -9.81 -12.65 14.49
CA VAL A 312 -11.13 -12.79 15.14
C VAL A 312 -12.10 -13.51 14.22
N ARG A 313 -12.15 -13.15 12.94
CA ARG A 313 -13.08 -13.73 11.98
C ARG A 313 -12.66 -15.13 11.59
N SER A 314 -11.38 -15.41 11.41
CA SER A 314 -10.88 -16.76 11.15
C SER A 314 -11.32 -17.74 12.25
N ASN A 315 -11.24 -17.34 13.53
CA ASN A 315 -11.69 -18.17 14.66
C ASN A 315 -13.19 -18.53 14.64
N HIS A 316 -14.01 -17.79 13.89
CA HIS A 316 -15.43 -18.12 13.67
C HIS A 316 -15.66 -19.06 12.47
N ASN A 317 -14.59 -19.50 11.81
CA ASN A 317 -14.57 -20.39 10.65
C ASN A 317 -15.57 -19.99 9.54
N PRO A 318 -15.44 -18.78 8.95
CA PRO A 318 -16.32 -18.30 7.90
C PRO A 318 -16.15 -19.11 6.61
N PRO A 319 -17.13 -19.10 5.69
CA PRO A 319 -17.04 -19.80 4.41
C PRO A 319 -15.82 -19.42 3.56
N ILE A 320 -15.48 -18.13 3.51
CA ILE A 320 -14.23 -17.61 2.93
C ILE A 320 -13.24 -17.41 4.07
N ASN A 321 -12.30 -18.34 4.22
CA ASN A 321 -11.28 -18.32 5.26
C ASN A 321 -9.90 -18.69 4.71
N GLU A 322 -9.33 -17.83 3.86
CA GLU A 322 -8.07 -18.12 3.20
C GLU A 322 -6.89 -18.21 4.18
N ASN A 323 -6.12 -19.29 4.05
CA ASN A 323 -5.02 -19.71 4.94
C ASN A 323 -5.36 -19.81 6.44
N GLN A 324 -6.61 -19.57 6.86
CA GLN A 324 -7.11 -19.74 8.23
C GLN A 324 -6.17 -19.14 9.32
N PRO A 325 -5.96 -17.80 9.34
CA PRO A 325 -5.10 -17.14 10.32
C PRO A 325 -5.72 -17.06 11.73
N ASP A 326 -6.03 -18.22 12.35
CA ASP A 326 -6.70 -18.35 13.65
C ASP A 326 -5.85 -17.94 14.85
N ASP A 327 -4.53 -17.83 14.67
CA ASP A 327 -3.57 -17.52 15.73
C ASP A 327 -2.40 -16.69 15.19
N VAL A 328 -1.46 -16.31 16.07
CA VAL A 328 -0.36 -15.42 15.70
C VAL A 328 0.61 -16.04 14.69
N LEU A 329 0.83 -17.36 14.73
CA LEU A 329 1.77 -18.04 13.83
C LEU A 329 1.16 -18.20 12.44
N SER A 330 -0.11 -18.59 12.37
CA SER A 330 -0.87 -18.63 11.11
C SER A 330 -1.10 -17.23 10.53
N LEU A 331 -1.26 -16.20 11.38
CA LEU A 331 -1.28 -14.79 10.95
C LEU A 331 0.07 -14.36 10.35
N VAL A 332 1.20 -14.75 10.94
CA VAL A 332 2.54 -14.46 10.37
C VAL A 332 2.69 -15.11 9.00
N TYR A 333 2.21 -16.34 8.84
CA TYR A 333 2.21 -17.04 7.55
C TYR A 333 1.36 -16.27 6.50
N TYR A 334 0.14 -15.91 6.87
CA TYR A 334 -0.81 -15.13 6.07
C TYR A 334 -0.22 -13.78 5.64
N LEU A 335 0.25 -12.98 6.60
CA LEU A 335 0.84 -11.67 6.34
C LEU A 335 2.16 -11.77 5.59
N GLY A 336 2.92 -12.83 5.80
CA GLY A 336 4.20 -13.09 5.15
C GLY A 336 4.11 -13.49 3.68
N LEU A 337 2.90 -13.73 3.16
CA LEU A 337 2.67 -14.22 1.80
C LEU A 337 3.40 -15.56 1.53
N LYS A 338 3.52 -16.38 2.57
CA LYS A 338 4.30 -17.63 2.56
C LYS A 338 3.71 -18.72 1.68
N GLN A 339 2.42 -18.61 1.35
CA GLN A 339 1.75 -19.47 0.39
C GLN A 339 2.20 -19.23 -1.05
N TYR A 340 2.75 -18.05 -1.36
CA TYR A 340 3.22 -17.73 -2.70
C TYR A 340 4.70 -18.07 -2.87
N PRO A 341 5.12 -18.49 -4.07
CA PRO A 341 6.52 -18.78 -4.31
C PRO A 341 7.38 -17.52 -4.22
N SER A 342 8.56 -17.65 -3.60
CA SER A 342 9.46 -16.52 -3.39
C SER A 342 10.04 -15.99 -4.70
N ARG A 343 10.05 -14.66 -4.85
CA ARG A 343 10.65 -14.00 -6.02
C ARG A 343 11.94 -13.28 -5.60
N PRO A 344 13.11 -13.67 -6.13
CA PRO A 344 14.37 -13.00 -5.81
C PRO A 344 14.36 -11.61 -6.42
N LEU A 345 14.43 -10.56 -5.59
CA LEU A 345 14.43 -9.18 -6.08
C LEU A 345 15.85 -8.64 -6.26
N LEU A 346 16.72 -8.82 -5.28
CA LEU A 346 18.06 -8.24 -5.29
C LEU A 346 19.12 -9.18 -5.89
N TYR A 347 19.07 -10.47 -5.55
CA TYR A 347 20.05 -11.46 -6.00
C TYR A 347 19.36 -12.81 -6.12
N GLY A 348 19.60 -13.51 -7.23
CA GLY A 348 18.98 -14.81 -7.46
C GLY A 348 19.16 -15.34 -8.88
N PRO A 349 18.56 -16.49 -9.18
CA PRO A 349 18.72 -17.19 -10.46
C PRO A 349 18.04 -16.48 -11.64
N HIS A 350 18.56 -16.73 -12.83
CA HIS A 350 17.84 -16.50 -14.09
C HIS A 350 17.03 -17.75 -14.51
N PHE A 351 16.15 -17.66 -15.50
CA PHE A 351 15.22 -18.73 -15.89
C PHE A 351 15.86 -20.03 -16.41
N THR A 352 17.12 -20.01 -16.89
CA THR A 352 17.86 -21.25 -17.27
C THR A 352 18.72 -21.83 -16.15
N ALA A 353 18.60 -21.35 -14.91
CA ALA A 353 19.40 -21.83 -13.80
C ALA A 353 19.00 -23.28 -13.45
N PRO A 354 19.95 -24.23 -13.44
CA PRO A 354 19.64 -25.61 -13.09
C PRO A 354 19.26 -25.72 -11.62
N TYR A 355 18.25 -26.54 -11.35
CA TYR A 355 17.85 -26.91 -10.00
C TYR A 355 18.98 -27.71 -9.33
N ALA A 356 19.47 -27.23 -8.20
CA ALA A 356 20.58 -27.82 -7.45
C ALA A 356 20.14 -28.48 -6.13
N GLY A 357 18.82 -28.60 -5.91
CA GLY A 357 18.22 -29.18 -4.72
C GLY A 357 17.24 -28.24 -4.01
N GLN A 358 16.66 -28.75 -2.94
CA GLN A 358 15.84 -28.00 -1.99
C GLN A 358 16.48 -28.12 -0.61
N GLU A 359 16.44 -27.03 0.14
CA GLU A 359 16.85 -27.00 1.53
C GLU A 359 15.61 -26.79 2.42
N ARG A 360 15.64 -27.44 3.59
CA ARG A 360 14.60 -27.31 4.61
C ARG A 360 14.79 -25.96 5.30
N GLY A 361 13.78 -25.12 5.22
CA GLY A 361 13.70 -23.81 5.86
C GLY A 361 13.15 -23.88 7.28
N ALA A 362 12.56 -22.78 7.72
CA ALA A 362 11.98 -22.65 9.06
C ALA A 362 10.76 -23.58 9.25
N PRO A 363 10.53 -24.10 10.47
CA PRO A 363 9.32 -24.86 10.78
C PRO A 363 8.06 -24.00 10.63
N ILE A 364 7.02 -24.60 10.07
CA ILE A 364 5.67 -24.05 9.99
C ILE A 364 4.86 -24.72 11.09
N TYR A 365 4.40 -23.92 12.04
CA TYR A 365 3.63 -24.40 13.19
C TYR A 365 2.13 -24.29 12.93
N VAL A 366 1.38 -25.24 13.47
CA VAL A 366 -0.07 -25.20 13.58
C VAL A 366 -0.48 -25.39 15.02
N LYS A 367 -1.62 -24.82 15.39
CA LYS A 367 -2.17 -24.97 16.74
C LYS A 367 -2.71 -26.40 16.92
N GLY A 368 -2.05 -27.19 17.77
CA GLY A 368 -2.50 -28.51 18.20
C GLY A 368 -3.49 -28.43 19.36
N LYS A 369 -3.73 -29.56 20.03
CA LYS A 369 -4.66 -29.65 21.16
C LYS A 369 -4.14 -28.92 22.40
N ASP A 370 -2.88 -29.20 22.75
CA ASP A 370 -2.26 -28.74 24.00
C ASP A 370 -1.01 -27.86 23.74
N ALA A 371 -0.43 -27.92 22.54
CA ALA A 371 0.75 -27.16 22.15
C ALA A 371 0.75 -26.83 20.64
N TYR A 372 1.67 -25.98 20.20
CA TYR A 372 1.91 -25.80 18.76
C TYR A 372 2.73 -26.96 18.21
N GLU A 373 2.28 -27.54 17.10
CA GLU A 373 2.90 -28.69 16.46
C GLU A 373 3.49 -28.27 15.12
N VAL A 374 4.61 -28.88 14.72
CA VAL A 374 5.23 -28.59 13.42
C VAL A 374 4.47 -29.37 12.34
N ALA A 375 3.77 -28.64 11.46
CA ALA A 375 3.02 -29.25 10.35
C ALA A 375 3.90 -29.46 9.10
N ASP A 376 4.76 -28.50 8.78
CA ASP A 376 5.65 -28.57 7.62
C ASP A 376 6.88 -27.68 7.86
N TYR A 377 7.72 -27.55 6.84
CA TYR A 377 8.87 -26.64 6.81
C TYR A 377 8.83 -25.84 5.53
N ASP A 378 9.20 -24.56 5.62
CA ASP A 378 9.48 -23.72 4.45
C ASP A 378 10.46 -24.46 3.52
N ARG A 379 10.30 -24.32 2.21
CA ARG A 379 11.22 -24.92 1.22
C ARG A 379 11.94 -23.83 0.46
N THR A 380 13.26 -23.84 0.53
CA THR A 380 14.10 -22.93 -0.26
C THR A 380 14.70 -23.70 -1.43
N ILE A 381 14.45 -23.23 -2.65
CA ILE A 381 15.03 -23.82 -3.85
C ILE A 381 16.49 -23.35 -3.95
N ARG A 382 17.42 -24.30 -4.07
CA ARG A 382 18.82 -24.02 -4.35
C ARG A 382 19.08 -24.13 -5.85
N TYR A 383 19.80 -23.15 -6.36
CA TYR A 383 20.27 -23.11 -7.74
C TYR A 383 21.80 -23.13 -7.77
N ASP A 384 22.38 -23.52 -8.90
CA ASP A 384 23.83 -23.43 -9.09
C ASP A 384 24.30 -21.97 -8.93
N PRO A 385 25.24 -21.67 -8.02
CA PRO A 385 25.74 -20.31 -7.80
C PRO A 385 26.23 -19.60 -9.05
N ARG A 386 26.72 -20.35 -10.06
CA ARG A 386 27.18 -19.81 -11.34
C ARG A 386 26.06 -19.20 -12.18
N HIS A 387 24.80 -19.50 -11.86
CA HIS A 387 23.61 -19.03 -12.57
C HIS A 387 22.82 -17.97 -11.78
N LEU A 388 23.38 -17.50 -10.67
CA LEU A 388 22.84 -16.39 -9.90
C LEU A 388 23.36 -15.06 -10.47
N THR A 389 22.49 -14.06 -10.46
CA THR A 389 22.82 -12.70 -10.92
C THR A 389 22.24 -11.66 -9.97
N LEU A 390 22.83 -10.47 -10.00
CA LEU A 390 22.25 -9.31 -9.36
C LEU A 390 21.02 -8.86 -10.13
N LEU A 391 19.98 -8.45 -9.40
CA LEU A 391 18.73 -7.94 -9.94
C LEU A 391 18.10 -8.89 -10.97
N PRO A 392 17.79 -10.16 -10.63
CA PRO A 392 17.28 -11.13 -11.60
C PRO A 392 15.88 -10.75 -12.08
N ARG A 393 15.77 -10.18 -13.29
CA ARG A 393 14.51 -9.74 -13.90
C ARG A 393 13.86 -10.78 -14.80
N ILE A 394 14.65 -11.77 -15.23
CA ILE A 394 14.25 -12.89 -16.10
C ILE A 394 14.25 -14.20 -15.30
N TYR A 395 13.57 -14.18 -14.17
CA TYR A 395 13.46 -15.33 -13.27
C TYR A 395 12.13 -16.05 -13.48
N SER A 396 12.13 -17.39 -13.50
CA SER A 396 10.90 -18.18 -13.46
C SER A 396 11.00 -19.35 -12.48
N GLN A 397 9.90 -19.60 -11.76
CA GLN A 397 9.62 -20.89 -11.12
C GLN A 397 8.67 -21.77 -11.93
N ASP A 398 7.78 -21.17 -12.71
CA ASP A 398 6.80 -21.88 -13.54
C ASP A 398 7.40 -22.30 -14.88
N ARG A 399 7.02 -23.51 -15.33
CA ARG A 399 7.51 -24.12 -16.58
C ARG A 399 7.13 -23.35 -17.86
N GLY A 400 6.13 -22.46 -17.82
CA GLY A 400 5.63 -21.71 -19.00
C GLY A 400 6.35 -20.39 -19.32
N ASN A 401 7.10 -19.81 -18.38
CA ASN A 401 7.76 -18.50 -18.54
C ASN A 401 9.14 -18.50 -19.26
N PRO A 402 9.94 -19.59 -19.28
CA PRO A 402 11.22 -19.62 -19.99
C PRO A 402 11.12 -19.27 -21.48
N ASP A 403 10.08 -19.75 -22.17
CA ASP A 403 9.90 -19.52 -23.60
C ASP A 403 9.50 -18.08 -23.90
N ALA A 404 8.68 -17.46 -23.06
CA ALA A 404 8.36 -16.04 -23.17
C ALA A 404 9.63 -15.17 -23.04
N TYR A 405 10.51 -15.47 -22.09
CA TYR A 405 11.79 -14.74 -22.00
C TYR A 405 12.67 -14.94 -23.22
N ARG A 406 12.74 -16.17 -23.75
CA ARG A 406 13.49 -16.47 -24.98
C ARG A 406 12.93 -15.70 -26.17
N GLN A 407 11.61 -15.67 -26.33
CA GLN A 407 10.94 -14.97 -27.43
C GLN A 407 11.19 -13.45 -27.34
N ILE A 408 11.00 -12.85 -26.16
CA ILE A 408 11.18 -11.41 -25.95
C ILE A 408 12.64 -10.99 -26.17
N LEU A 409 13.60 -11.83 -25.79
CA LEU A 409 15.02 -11.52 -25.87
C LEU A 409 15.71 -12.05 -27.13
N GLY A 410 15.03 -12.87 -27.94
CA GLY A 410 15.63 -13.56 -29.08
C GLY A 410 16.74 -14.54 -28.67
N LEU A 411 16.56 -15.26 -27.55
CA LEU A 411 17.56 -16.21 -27.04
C LEU A 411 17.28 -17.63 -27.57
N PRO A 412 18.29 -18.32 -28.15
CA PRO A 412 18.20 -19.74 -28.46
C PRO A 412 17.92 -20.60 -27.22
N GLU A 413 17.35 -21.78 -27.44
CA GLU A 413 17.17 -22.77 -26.38
C GLU A 413 18.52 -23.14 -25.74
N GLY A 414 18.52 -23.29 -24.41
CA GLY A 414 19.74 -23.61 -23.64
C GLY A 414 20.76 -22.47 -23.49
N LYS A 415 20.63 -21.34 -24.21
CA LYS A 415 21.56 -20.21 -24.05
C LYS A 415 21.42 -19.60 -22.65
N LYS A 416 22.53 -19.52 -21.92
CA LYS A 416 22.61 -18.82 -20.64
C LYS A 416 22.42 -17.31 -20.86
N PRO A 417 21.42 -16.67 -20.23
CA PRO A 417 21.26 -15.22 -20.31
C PRO A 417 22.43 -14.48 -19.67
N THR A 418 22.81 -13.36 -20.29
CA THR A 418 23.81 -12.44 -19.76
C THR A 418 23.16 -11.35 -18.90
N MET A 419 23.97 -10.58 -18.18
CA MET A 419 23.47 -9.37 -17.49
C MET A 419 22.91 -8.34 -18.48
N ALA A 420 23.44 -8.28 -19.71
CA ALA A 420 22.91 -7.41 -20.76
C ALA A 420 21.49 -7.85 -21.17
N ASP A 421 21.24 -9.16 -21.31
CA ASP A 421 19.90 -9.70 -21.60
C ASP A 421 18.92 -9.38 -20.46
N ASN A 422 19.37 -9.52 -19.21
CA ASN A 422 18.60 -9.17 -18.02
C ASN A 422 18.19 -7.68 -17.99
N LEU A 423 19.13 -6.78 -18.29
CA LEU A 423 18.85 -5.34 -18.37
C LEU A 423 18.02 -4.97 -19.61
N ARG A 424 18.22 -5.65 -20.74
CA ARG A 424 17.39 -5.47 -21.94
C ARG A 424 15.94 -5.83 -21.64
N PHE A 425 15.70 -6.92 -20.90
CA PHE A 425 14.36 -7.27 -20.43
C PHE A 425 13.78 -6.21 -19.50
N LEU A 426 14.57 -5.74 -18.52
CA LEU A 426 14.14 -4.69 -17.59
C LEU A 426 13.69 -3.42 -18.31
N PHE A 427 14.57 -2.84 -19.12
CA PHE A 427 14.31 -1.54 -19.73
C PHE A 427 13.37 -1.65 -20.93
N GLY A 428 13.54 -2.67 -21.77
CA GLY A 428 12.72 -2.86 -22.96
C GLY A 428 11.32 -3.37 -22.66
N HIS A 429 11.22 -4.44 -21.85
CA HIS A 429 9.94 -5.09 -21.60
C HIS A 429 9.26 -4.59 -20.31
N GLN A 430 9.90 -4.66 -19.14
CA GLN A 430 9.21 -4.29 -17.88
C GLN A 430 8.92 -2.80 -17.78
N LEU A 431 9.91 -1.94 -18.06
CA LEU A 431 9.76 -0.49 -17.96
C LEU A 431 9.18 0.11 -19.25
N GLY A 432 9.64 -0.34 -20.41
CA GLY A 432 9.15 0.13 -21.71
C GLY A 432 7.76 -0.40 -22.04
N HIS A 433 7.67 -1.70 -22.33
CA HIS A 433 6.43 -2.31 -22.81
C HIS A 433 5.34 -2.47 -21.73
N MET A 434 5.65 -2.92 -20.52
CA MET A 434 4.62 -3.08 -19.48
C MET A 434 4.28 -1.73 -18.86
N TYR A 435 5.20 -1.13 -18.10
CA TYR A 435 4.93 0.11 -17.37
C TYR A 435 4.63 1.28 -18.30
N GLY A 436 5.52 1.54 -19.27
CA GLY A 436 5.42 2.70 -20.17
C GLY A 436 4.12 2.69 -20.98
N ARG A 437 3.66 1.51 -21.39
CA ARG A 437 2.38 1.36 -22.09
C ARG A 437 1.18 1.69 -21.23
N TYR A 438 1.05 1.11 -20.03
CA TYR A 438 -0.04 1.45 -19.12
C TYR A 438 -0.02 2.93 -18.74
N PHE A 439 1.17 3.49 -18.53
CA PHE A 439 1.33 4.92 -18.31
C PHE A 439 0.78 5.72 -19.51
N MET A 440 1.17 5.38 -20.74
CA MET A 440 0.72 6.09 -21.93
C MET A 440 -0.76 5.84 -22.27
N TRP A 441 -1.34 4.70 -21.90
CA TRP A 441 -2.79 4.46 -22.03
C TRP A 441 -3.62 5.51 -21.30
N ASN A 442 -3.10 6.04 -20.18
CA ASN A 442 -3.76 7.09 -19.42
C ASN A 442 -3.70 8.48 -20.08
N PHE A 443 -2.76 8.74 -21.00
CA PHE A 443 -2.47 10.11 -21.49
C PHE A 443 -2.43 10.28 -23.01
N ALA A 444 -2.10 9.22 -23.75
CA ALA A 444 -1.92 9.23 -25.20
C ALA A 444 -2.88 8.26 -25.93
N GLY A 445 -3.44 7.29 -25.22
CA GLY A 445 -4.38 6.30 -25.76
C GLY A 445 -3.80 4.89 -25.82
N ARG A 446 -4.61 3.95 -26.30
CA ARG A 446 -4.30 2.53 -26.41
C ARG A 446 -4.53 2.07 -27.84
N GLU A 447 -3.65 1.19 -28.33
CA GLU A 447 -3.74 0.62 -29.67
C GLU A 447 -4.96 -0.30 -29.84
N SER A 448 -5.17 -1.24 -28.91
CA SER A 448 -6.35 -2.12 -28.89
C SER A 448 -6.59 -2.76 -27.52
N ASP A 449 -7.74 -3.41 -27.34
CA ASP A 449 -8.08 -4.25 -26.18
C ASP A 449 -7.33 -5.58 -26.11
N ALA A 450 -6.58 -5.94 -27.15
CA ALA A 450 -5.87 -7.22 -27.18
C ALA A 450 -4.75 -7.25 -26.13
N GLU A 451 -4.58 -8.42 -25.50
CA GLU A 451 -3.45 -8.65 -24.60
C GLU A 451 -2.13 -8.42 -25.36
N GLY A 452 -1.22 -7.66 -24.76
CA GLY A 452 0.05 -7.33 -25.40
C GLY A 452 0.02 -6.13 -26.37
N ALA A 453 -1.13 -5.55 -26.70
CA ALA A 453 -1.23 -4.38 -27.58
C ALA A 453 -0.49 -3.16 -27.02
N GLY A 454 0.12 -2.32 -27.86
CA GLY A 454 0.88 -1.12 -27.48
C GLY A 454 0.03 0.10 -27.10
N TRP A 455 0.69 1.25 -27.02
CA TRP A 455 0.01 2.55 -26.80
C TRP A 455 -0.02 3.43 -28.06
N LEU A 456 0.88 3.18 -29.00
CA LEU A 456 0.86 3.73 -30.36
C LEU A 456 0.44 2.63 -31.31
N ALA A 457 -0.60 2.87 -32.11
CA ALA A 457 -0.82 2.06 -33.30
C ALA A 457 0.37 2.24 -34.25
N SER A 458 0.93 1.14 -34.75
CA SER A 458 1.81 1.22 -35.91
C SER A 458 0.98 1.75 -37.08
N LEU A 459 1.29 2.97 -37.54
CA LEU A 459 0.67 3.60 -38.71
C LEU A 459 0.83 2.74 -39.97
#